data_AF-A0A435V1N1-F1
#
_entry.id   AF-A0A435V1N1-F1
#
_cell.length_a   1.000
_cell.length_b   1.000
_cell.length_c   1.000
_cell.angle_alpha   90.00
_cell.angle_beta   90.00
_cell.angle_gamma   90.00
#
_symmetry.space_group_name_H-M   'P 1'
#
loop_
_entity.id
_entity.type
_entity.pdbx_description
1 polymer ?
#
loop_
_entity_poly.entity_id
_entity_poly.type
_entity_poly.pdbx_seq_one_letter_code
_entity_poly.pdbx_strand_id
1 'polypeptide(L)'
;LKLDAVLSGGVRIPPKKLRFSIYEGTAEANGDRALIIPDVEPNSVVRLNAGIYHVVSTYGAVNAVIRSDIRVEAGKLTEATVEHHAAEITMKLVRETGGEAIADTSWSLLNESGDPIKETVGAFASMVLAEGDYTIIAKNRDRIYQKDFTVVAGQNQEIEVLATEAAAMDPEEGAD
;
A
#
# COMPACT_ATOMS: atom_id res chain seq x y z
N LEU A 1 15.96 -4.56 -19.92
CA LEU A 1 14.85 -4.94 -19.04
C LEU A 1 13.79 -3.85 -19.10
N LYS A 2 12.53 -4.21 -19.31
CA LYS A 2 11.37 -3.32 -19.27
C LYS A 2 10.35 -3.93 -18.31
N LEU A 3 9.89 -3.14 -17.35
CA LEU A 3 9.04 -3.60 -16.25
C LEU A 3 7.68 -2.92 -16.33
N ASP A 4 6.62 -3.66 -16.02
CA ASP A 4 5.29 -3.11 -15.81
C ASP A 4 4.58 -3.85 -14.68
N ALA A 5 3.44 -3.33 -14.25
CA ALA A 5 2.60 -4.03 -13.29
C ALA A 5 1.11 -3.76 -13.50
N VAL A 6 0.31 -4.74 -13.14
CA VAL A 6 -1.15 -4.69 -13.16
C VAL A 6 -1.70 -5.03 -11.78
N LEU A 7 -2.94 -4.65 -11.50
CA LEU A 7 -3.69 -5.21 -10.38
C LEU A 7 -4.27 -6.57 -10.77
N SER A 8 -4.75 -7.29 -9.77
CA SER A 8 -5.46 -8.54 -10.02
C SER A 8 -6.62 -8.36 -11.01
N GLY A 9 -6.76 -9.33 -11.91
CA GLY A 9 -7.68 -9.24 -13.05
C GLY A 9 -7.16 -8.39 -14.23
N GLY A 10 -5.90 -7.96 -14.22
CA GLY A 10 -5.25 -7.25 -15.34
C GLY A 10 -5.55 -5.76 -15.42
N VAL A 11 -6.13 -5.17 -14.36
CA VAL A 11 -6.45 -3.74 -14.32
C VAL A 11 -5.16 -2.92 -14.28
N ARG A 12 -5.09 -1.86 -15.09
CA ARG A 12 -3.88 -1.03 -15.20
C ARG A 12 -3.67 -0.18 -13.94
N ILE A 13 -2.45 -0.20 -13.42
CA ILE A 13 -2.03 0.70 -12.32
C ILE A 13 -1.71 2.10 -12.88
N PRO A 14 -2.17 3.20 -12.23
CA PRO A 14 -1.75 4.54 -12.57
C PRO A 14 -0.22 4.69 -12.54
N PRO A 15 0.46 5.09 -13.63
CA PRO A 15 1.94 5.11 -13.68
C PRO A 15 2.61 5.96 -12.60
N LYS A 16 1.93 6.99 -12.09
CA LYS A 16 2.43 7.84 -11.00
C LYS A 16 2.50 7.13 -9.64
N LYS A 17 1.77 6.02 -9.47
CA LYS A 17 1.73 5.23 -8.24
C LYS A 17 2.60 3.97 -8.31
N LEU A 18 3.23 3.69 -9.45
CA LEU A 18 3.98 2.47 -9.67
C LEU A 18 5.48 2.78 -9.82
N ARG A 19 6.31 2.16 -8.99
CA ARG A 19 7.77 2.30 -9.07
C ARG A 19 8.43 0.93 -8.97
N PHE A 20 9.62 0.81 -9.55
CA PHE A 20 10.45 -0.38 -9.43
C PHE A 20 11.84 -0.03 -8.92
N SER A 21 12.36 -0.86 -8.04
CA SER A 21 13.77 -0.83 -7.63
C SER A 21 14.42 -2.15 -8.04
N ILE A 22 15.58 -2.05 -8.68
CA ILE A 22 16.33 -3.19 -9.21
C ILE A 22 17.58 -3.36 -8.35
N TYR A 23 17.79 -4.56 -7.83
CA TYR A 23 18.93 -4.95 -7.03
C TYR A 23 19.66 -6.13 -7.68
N GLU A 24 20.87 -6.40 -7.19
CA GLU A 24 21.61 -7.59 -7.59
C GLU A 24 20.84 -8.89 -7.30
N GLY A 25 21.10 -9.93 -8.10
CA GLY A 25 20.46 -11.25 -7.92
C GLY A 25 20.99 -12.02 -6.72
N THR A 26 22.18 -11.69 -6.24
CA THR A 26 22.82 -12.32 -5.08
C THR A 26 22.65 -11.45 -3.84
N ALA A 27 22.31 -12.07 -2.72
CA ALA A 27 22.36 -11.42 -1.43
C ALA A 27 23.80 -11.40 -0.89
N GLU A 28 24.14 -10.32 -0.20
CA GLU A 28 25.32 -10.19 0.63
C GLU A 28 25.24 -11.12 1.85
N ALA A 29 26.34 -11.25 2.61
CA ALA A 29 26.42 -12.16 3.75
C ALA A 29 25.41 -11.85 4.87
N ASN A 30 24.91 -10.61 4.94
CA ASN A 30 23.88 -10.17 5.87
C ASN A 30 22.43 -10.38 5.34
N GLY A 31 22.26 -10.88 4.11
CA GLY A 31 20.97 -11.08 3.46
C GLY A 31 20.47 -9.89 2.63
N ASP A 32 21.15 -8.75 2.67
CA ASP A 32 20.80 -7.56 1.88
C ASP A 32 21.22 -7.76 0.41
N ARG A 33 20.54 -7.07 -0.51
CA ARG A 33 20.93 -7.05 -1.92
C ARG A 33 21.37 -5.65 -2.30
N ALA A 34 22.48 -5.51 -3.03
CA ALA A 34 22.97 -4.22 -3.47
C ALA A 34 21.98 -3.56 -4.44
N LEU A 35 21.54 -2.34 -4.13
CA LEU A 35 20.68 -1.55 -5.00
C LEU A 35 21.44 -1.12 -6.24
N ILE A 36 20.91 -1.44 -7.42
CA ILE A 36 21.48 -1.04 -8.70
C ILE A 36 20.82 0.25 -9.18
N ILE A 37 19.48 0.25 -9.26
CA ILE A 37 18.71 1.39 -9.76
C ILE A 37 17.39 1.51 -8.98
N PRO A 38 17.15 2.62 -8.26
CA PRO A 38 15.87 2.91 -7.64
C PRO A 38 14.89 3.60 -8.59
N ASP A 39 13.62 3.66 -8.18
CA ASP A 39 12.59 4.55 -8.73
C ASP A 39 12.38 4.49 -10.26
N VAL A 40 12.58 3.32 -10.84
CA VAL A 40 12.34 3.07 -12.28
C VAL A 40 10.84 3.21 -12.57
N GLU A 41 10.52 4.04 -13.55
CA GLU A 41 9.14 4.21 -14.03
C GLU A 41 8.68 2.99 -14.86
N PRO A 42 7.39 2.62 -14.81
CA PRO A 42 6.86 1.54 -15.64
C PRO A 42 7.11 1.81 -17.13
N ASN A 43 7.31 0.74 -17.88
CA ASN A 43 7.58 0.73 -19.32
C ASN A 43 8.89 1.41 -19.76
N SER A 44 9.73 1.87 -18.84
CA SER A 44 11.07 2.37 -19.15
C SER A 44 12.03 1.22 -19.48
N VAL A 45 12.99 1.47 -20.38
CA VAL A 45 14.01 0.49 -20.75
C VAL A 45 15.28 0.72 -19.94
N VAL A 46 15.59 -0.23 -19.07
CA VAL A 46 16.81 -0.27 -18.28
C VAL A 46 17.83 -1.19 -18.95
N ARG A 47 19.05 -0.69 -19.16
CA ARG A 47 20.18 -1.47 -19.69
C ARG A 47 20.89 -2.16 -18.53
N LEU A 48 20.97 -3.48 -18.60
CA LEU A 48 21.63 -4.34 -17.62
C LEU A 48 22.45 -5.39 -18.37
N ASN A 49 23.49 -5.91 -17.71
CA ASN A 49 24.20 -7.07 -18.21
C ASN A 49 23.30 -8.32 -18.13
N ALA A 50 23.70 -9.39 -18.81
CA ALA A 50 23.01 -10.66 -18.65
C ALA A 50 23.22 -11.17 -17.21
N GLY A 51 22.14 -11.64 -16.58
CA GLY A 51 22.16 -12.00 -15.17
C GLY A 51 20.77 -12.18 -14.58
N ILE A 52 20.71 -12.45 -13.28
CA ILE A 52 19.47 -12.47 -12.51
C ILE A 52 19.47 -11.23 -11.62
N TYR A 53 18.33 -10.57 -11.53
CA TYR A 53 18.14 -9.36 -10.75
C TYR A 53 16.96 -9.51 -9.81
N HIS A 54 17.09 -9.00 -8.59
CA HIS A 54 15.93 -8.82 -7.73
C HIS A 54 15.20 -7.55 -8.15
N VAL A 55 13.90 -7.64 -8.32
CA VAL A 55 13.06 -6.48 -8.62
C VAL A 55 12.02 -6.35 -7.54
N VAL A 56 12.01 -5.18 -6.91
CA VAL A 56 10.98 -4.74 -5.98
C VAL A 56 10.04 -3.82 -6.73
N SER A 57 8.79 -4.21 -6.88
CA SER A 57 7.73 -3.37 -7.43
C SER A 57 6.89 -2.80 -6.29
N THR A 58 6.71 -1.49 -6.25
CA THR A 58 5.93 -0.79 -5.22
C THR A 58 4.73 -0.12 -5.89
N TYR A 59 3.54 -0.37 -5.34
CA TYR A 59 2.30 0.29 -5.72
C TYR A 59 1.81 1.18 -4.57
N GLY A 60 1.74 2.48 -4.81
CA GLY A 60 1.48 3.47 -3.76
C GLY A 60 2.65 3.64 -2.81
N ALA A 61 2.36 4.03 -1.57
CA ALA A 61 3.38 4.47 -0.62
C ALA A 61 3.28 3.79 0.76
N VAL A 62 2.47 2.73 0.88
CA VAL A 62 2.20 2.06 2.18
C VAL A 62 2.83 0.68 2.19
N ASN A 63 2.11 -0.36 1.79
CA ASN A 63 2.57 -1.75 1.97
C ASN A 63 2.36 -2.66 0.74
N ALA A 64 1.82 -2.18 -0.37
CA ALA A 64 1.67 -2.97 -1.60
C ALA A 64 3.01 -3.09 -2.34
N VAL A 65 3.75 -4.15 -2.03
CA VAL A 65 5.10 -4.43 -2.54
C VAL A 65 5.21 -5.87 -3.04
N ILE A 66 5.78 -6.04 -4.23
CA ILE A 66 6.09 -7.35 -4.82
C ILE A 66 7.58 -7.49 -5.03
N ARG A 67 8.09 -8.69 -4.79
CA ARG A 67 9.51 -9.03 -4.96
C ARG A 67 9.63 -10.21 -5.91
N SER A 68 10.40 -10.04 -6.99
CA SER A 68 10.56 -11.04 -8.04
C SER A 68 12.00 -11.09 -8.52
N ASP A 69 12.52 -12.30 -8.75
CA ASP A 69 13.82 -12.46 -9.41
C ASP A 69 13.60 -12.60 -10.92
N ILE A 70 14.23 -11.73 -11.71
CA ILE A 70 14.07 -11.64 -13.16
C ILE A 70 15.39 -11.94 -13.87
N ARG A 71 15.36 -12.86 -14.84
CA ARG A 71 16.51 -13.19 -15.69
C ARG A 71 16.57 -12.28 -16.91
N VAL A 72 17.69 -11.58 -17.08
CA VAL A 72 18.01 -10.79 -18.26
C VAL A 72 18.95 -11.61 -19.16
N GLU A 73 18.55 -11.79 -20.41
CA GLU A 73 19.35 -12.48 -21.43
C GLU A 73 20.20 -11.50 -22.23
N ALA A 74 21.40 -11.93 -22.63
CA ALA A 74 22.29 -11.11 -23.45
C ALA A 74 21.64 -10.80 -24.81
N GLY A 75 21.73 -9.53 -25.23
CA GLY A 75 21.30 -9.10 -26.57
C GLY A 75 19.79 -9.10 -26.81
N LYS A 76 18.95 -9.38 -25.79
CA LYS A 76 17.49 -9.38 -25.91
C LYS A 76 16.85 -8.39 -24.93
N LEU A 77 15.71 -7.83 -25.33
CA LEU A 77 14.86 -7.07 -24.41
C LEU A 77 14.01 -8.05 -23.59
N THR A 78 14.35 -8.23 -22.31
CA THR A 78 13.46 -8.87 -21.35
C THR A 78 12.34 -7.91 -20.96
N GLU A 79 11.09 -8.31 -21.17
CA GLU A 79 9.90 -7.65 -20.63
C GLU A 79 9.30 -8.51 -19.51
N ALA A 80 8.87 -7.87 -18.42
CA ALA A 80 8.23 -8.57 -17.31
C ALA A 80 7.11 -7.70 -16.73
N THR A 81 5.99 -8.35 -16.44
CA THR A 81 4.84 -7.72 -15.78
C THR A 81 4.56 -8.46 -14.49
N VAL A 82 4.39 -7.73 -13.39
CA VAL A 82 4.00 -8.29 -12.09
C VAL A 82 2.56 -7.94 -11.74
N GLU A 83 1.90 -8.77 -10.94
CA GLU A 83 0.50 -8.60 -10.54
C GLU A 83 0.39 -8.22 -9.06
N HIS A 84 0.00 -6.97 -8.76
CA HIS A 84 -0.27 -6.48 -7.41
C HIS A 84 -1.63 -6.95 -6.88
N HIS A 85 -1.62 -7.52 -5.68
CA HIS A 85 -2.80 -7.78 -4.88
C HIS A 85 -3.00 -6.63 -3.90
N ALA A 86 -3.68 -5.58 -4.37
CA ALA A 86 -3.85 -4.34 -3.64
C ALA A 86 -5.06 -3.56 -4.17
N ALA A 87 -5.53 -2.59 -3.38
CA ALA A 87 -6.56 -1.65 -3.79
C ALA A 87 -6.35 -0.27 -3.19
N GLU A 88 -6.95 0.74 -3.82
CA GLU A 88 -7.00 2.10 -3.29
C GLU A 88 -8.19 2.26 -2.34
N ILE A 89 -7.90 2.61 -1.10
CA ILE A 89 -8.86 2.78 -0.03
C ILE A 89 -8.91 4.24 0.37
N THR A 90 -10.12 4.77 0.49
CA THR A 90 -10.36 6.11 1.04
C THR A 90 -11.23 5.98 2.28
N MET A 91 -10.77 6.50 3.42
CA MET A 91 -11.52 6.48 4.67
C MET A 91 -12.04 7.88 5.00
N LYS A 92 -13.24 7.94 5.59
CA LYS A 92 -13.82 9.16 6.14
C LYS A 92 -14.61 8.89 7.41
N LEU A 93 -14.59 9.84 8.33
CA LEU A 93 -15.37 9.78 9.57
C LEU A 93 -16.66 10.55 9.34
N VAL A 94 -17.82 9.93 9.57
CA VAL A 94 -19.14 10.53 9.28
C VAL A 94 -20.07 10.41 10.48
N ARG A 95 -21.04 11.32 10.61
CA ARG A 95 -22.05 11.25 11.68
C ARG A 95 -23.13 10.20 11.42
N GLU A 96 -23.41 9.95 10.15
CA GLU A 96 -24.40 9.00 9.65
C GLU A 96 -23.93 8.45 8.30
N THR A 97 -24.41 7.27 7.92
CA THR A 97 -24.03 6.62 6.66
C THR A 97 -24.29 7.53 5.46
N GLY A 98 -23.32 7.65 4.57
CA GLY A 98 -23.38 8.55 3.41
C GLY A 98 -23.21 10.03 3.75
N GLY A 99 -22.96 10.37 5.01
CA GLY A 99 -22.79 11.74 5.48
C GLY A 99 -21.48 12.39 5.04
N GLU A 100 -21.33 13.66 5.40
CA GLU A 100 -20.12 14.43 5.13
C GLU A 100 -18.95 13.99 6.02
N ALA A 101 -17.74 14.04 5.45
CA ALA A 101 -16.52 13.75 6.15
C ALA A 101 -16.21 14.82 7.21
N ILE A 102 -15.95 14.39 8.44
CA ILE A 102 -15.58 15.26 9.55
C ILE A 102 -14.09 15.63 9.41
N ALA A 103 -13.83 16.93 9.27
CA ALA A 103 -12.49 17.49 9.21
C ALA A 103 -11.72 17.32 10.52
N ASP A 104 -10.41 17.59 10.46
CA ASP A 104 -9.49 17.52 11.60
C ASP A 104 -9.51 16.16 12.32
N THR A 105 -9.71 15.09 11.55
CA THR A 105 -9.66 13.72 12.04
C THR A 105 -8.23 13.18 11.92
N SER A 106 -7.71 12.66 13.02
CA SER A 106 -6.45 11.93 13.08
C SER A 106 -6.72 10.45 12.79
N TRP A 107 -6.04 9.91 11.79
CA TRP A 107 -6.20 8.55 11.29
C TRP A 107 -4.97 7.73 11.65
N SER A 108 -5.18 6.52 12.19
CA SER A 108 -4.14 5.51 12.38
C SER A 108 -4.62 4.19 11.80
N LEU A 109 -3.89 3.66 10.82
CA LEU A 109 -4.15 2.38 10.18
C LEU A 109 -3.27 1.30 10.81
N LEU A 110 -3.89 0.22 11.26
CA LEU A 110 -3.23 -0.95 11.82
C LEU A 110 -3.34 -2.15 10.88
N ASN A 111 -2.33 -3.02 10.89
CA ASN A 111 -2.43 -4.35 10.27
C ASN A 111 -3.23 -5.32 11.16
N GLU A 112 -3.44 -6.55 10.69
CA GLU A 112 -4.08 -7.63 11.44
C GLU A 112 -3.42 -7.91 12.81
N SER A 113 -2.12 -7.69 12.95
CA SER A 113 -1.38 -7.84 14.21
C SER A 113 -1.59 -6.69 15.20
N GLY A 114 -2.25 -5.60 14.78
CA GLY A 114 -2.41 -4.38 15.57
C GLY A 114 -1.24 -3.39 15.45
N ASP A 115 -0.25 -3.66 14.60
CA ASP A 115 0.89 -2.75 14.40
C ASP A 115 0.48 -1.55 13.53
N PRO A 116 0.87 -0.31 13.90
CA PRO A 116 0.59 0.86 13.10
C PRO A 116 1.40 0.85 11.80
N ILE A 117 0.69 1.00 10.68
CA ILE A 117 1.27 1.07 9.32
C ILE A 117 1.35 2.51 8.84
N LYS A 118 0.33 3.32 9.12
CA LYS A 118 0.23 4.69 8.61
C LYS A 118 -0.58 5.59 9.51
N GLU A 119 -0.09 6.81 9.71
CA GLU A 119 -0.80 7.89 10.36
C GLU A 119 -0.95 9.09 9.44
N THR A 120 -2.09 9.77 9.52
CA THR A 120 -2.35 11.01 8.77
C THR A 120 -3.46 11.85 9.42
N VAL A 121 -3.57 13.12 9.06
CA VAL A 121 -4.62 14.01 9.54
C VAL A 121 -5.36 14.63 8.36
N GLY A 122 -6.68 14.60 8.40
CA GLY A 122 -7.53 15.19 7.37
C GLY A 122 -8.96 14.70 7.43
N ALA A 123 -9.84 15.31 6.65
CA ALA A 123 -11.22 14.83 6.49
C ALA A 123 -11.27 13.44 5.83
N PHE A 124 -10.29 13.15 4.97
CA PHE A 124 -10.13 11.87 4.29
C PHE A 124 -8.72 11.33 4.51
N ALA A 125 -8.61 10.02 4.61
CA ALA A 125 -7.34 9.30 4.49
C ALA A 125 -7.40 8.42 3.24
N SER A 126 -6.55 8.65 2.24
CA SER A 126 -6.55 7.86 1.00
C SER A 126 -5.17 7.24 0.76
N MET A 127 -5.15 5.93 0.50
CA MET A 127 -3.91 5.20 0.30
C MET A 127 -4.14 3.90 -0.47
N VAL A 128 -3.05 3.35 -1.01
CA VAL A 128 -3.04 2.01 -1.61
C VAL A 128 -2.60 1.03 -0.53
N LEU A 129 -3.39 -0.03 -0.32
CA LEU A 129 -3.10 -1.10 0.63
C LEU A 129 -3.00 -2.43 -0.08
N ALA A 130 -2.10 -3.29 0.39
CA ALA A 130 -2.08 -4.69 0.01
C ALA A 130 -3.38 -5.39 0.45
N GLU A 131 -3.78 -6.43 -0.27
CA GLU A 131 -4.87 -7.32 0.16
C GLU A 131 -4.61 -7.84 1.58
N GLY A 132 -5.65 -7.88 2.41
CA GLY A 132 -5.57 -8.30 3.81
C GLY A 132 -6.57 -7.60 4.72
N ASP A 133 -6.48 -7.89 6.01
CA ASP A 133 -7.34 -7.34 7.06
C ASP A 133 -6.65 -6.21 7.83
N TYR A 134 -7.43 -5.18 8.14
CA TYR A 134 -6.93 -3.95 8.75
C TYR A 134 -7.95 -3.38 9.74
N THR A 135 -7.44 -2.59 10.68
CA THR A 135 -8.24 -1.74 11.55
C THR A 135 -7.89 -0.28 11.28
N ILE A 136 -8.90 0.56 11.04
CA ILE A 136 -8.71 2.00 10.96
C ILE A 136 -9.24 2.65 12.24
N ILE A 137 -8.40 3.47 12.86
CA ILE A 137 -8.72 4.28 14.02
C ILE A 137 -8.84 5.74 13.59
N ALA A 138 -9.97 6.35 13.92
CA ALA A 138 -10.28 7.75 13.69
C ALA A 138 -10.44 8.46 15.03
N LYS A 139 -9.52 9.36 15.36
CA LYS A 139 -9.63 10.26 16.51
C LYS A 139 -10.08 11.64 16.05
N ASN A 140 -11.17 12.12 16.60
CA ASN A 140 -11.65 13.48 16.38
C ASN A 140 -11.93 14.13 17.74
N ARG A 141 -11.19 15.19 18.06
CA ARG A 141 -11.17 15.80 19.41
C ARG A 141 -10.84 14.72 20.45
N ASP A 142 -11.70 14.55 21.45
CA ASP A 142 -11.52 13.62 22.56
C ASP A 142 -12.19 12.27 22.33
N ARG A 143 -12.74 12.02 21.14
CA ARG A 143 -13.43 10.76 20.80
C ARG A 143 -12.60 9.94 19.83
N ILE A 144 -12.53 8.64 20.09
CA ILE A 144 -11.86 7.64 19.25
C ILE A 144 -12.92 6.69 18.71
N TYR A 145 -12.83 6.40 17.42
CA TYR A 145 -13.69 5.46 16.72
C TYR A 145 -12.82 4.48 15.96
N GLN A 146 -13.22 3.21 15.91
CA GLN A 146 -12.49 2.20 15.16
C GLN A 146 -13.41 1.41 14.25
N LYS A 147 -12.84 0.88 13.17
CA LYS A 147 -13.54 -0.01 12.26
C LYS A 147 -12.57 -0.99 11.62
N ASP A 148 -12.95 -2.26 11.63
CA ASP A 148 -12.25 -3.29 10.87
C ASP A 148 -12.76 -3.33 9.44
N PHE A 149 -11.86 -3.61 8.49
CA PHE A 149 -12.20 -3.77 7.09
C PHE A 149 -11.18 -4.67 6.37
N THR A 150 -11.67 -5.38 5.36
CA THR A 150 -10.84 -6.20 4.47
C THR A 150 -10.57 -5.43 3.18
N VAL A 151 -9.32 -5.43 2.75
CA VAL A 151 -8.91 -4.98 1.42
C VAL A 151 -8.93 -6.18 0.50
N VAL A 152 -9.68 -6.11 -0.59
CA VAL A 152 -9.70 -7.13 -1.65
C VAL A 152 -8.99 -6.57 -2.88
N ALA A 153 -8.09 -7.34 -3.50
CA ALA A 153 -7.33 -6.87 -4.65
C ALA A 153 -8.23 -6.33 -5.78
N GLY A 154 -7.84 -5.18 -6.34
CA GLY A 154 -8.56 -4.52 -7.42
C GLY A 154 -9.88 -3.85 -7.03
N GLN A 155 -10.34 -3.98 -5.78
CA GLN A 155 -11.59 -3.39 -5.30
C GLN A 155 -11.31 -2.08 -4.54
N ASN A 156 -11.23 -0.99 -5.29
CA ASN A 156 -11.16 0.33 -4.67
C ASN A 156 -12.45 0.61 -3.90
N GLN A 157 -12.33 1.08 -2.65
CA GLN A 157 -13.48 1.25 -1.76
C GLN A 157 -13.35 2.48 -0.87
N GLU A 158 -14.51 3.02 -0.50
CA GLU A 158 -14.62 4.04 0.54
C GLU A 158 -15.07 3.39 1.86
N ILE A 159 -14.34 3.65 2.94
CA ILE A 159 -14.61 3.13 4.28
C ILE A 159 -15.16 4.27 5.14
N GLU A 160 -16.43 4.15 5.52
CA GLU A 160 -17.06 5.05 6.48
C GLU A 160 -16.87 4.54 7.91
N VAL A 161 -16.26 5.36 8.75
CA VAL A 161 -16.24 5.18 10.21
C VAL A 161 -17.37 6.02 10.79
N LEU A 162 -18.25 5.43 11.59
CA LEU A 162 -19.42 6.12 12.13
C LEU A 162 -19.12 6.74 13.50
N ALA A 163 -19.24 8.05 13.60
CA ALA A 163 -19.05 8.83 14.83
C ALA A 163 -20.28 8.80 15.75
N THR A 164 -20.74 7.60 16.13
CA THR A 164 -21.88 7.42 17.05
C THR A 164 -21.40 7.36 18.49
N GLU A 165 -22.25 7.76 19.45
CA GLU A 165 -21.88 7.71 20.88
C GLU A 165 -21.59 6.28 21.35
N ALA A 166 -22.33 5.29 20.85
CA ALA A 166 -22.09 3.89 21.19
C ALA A 166 -20.78 3.32 20.61
N ALA A 167 -20.22 3.96 19.57
CA ALA A 167 -18.98 3.55 18.94
C ALA A 167 -17.76 4.34 19.45
N ALA A 168 -17.97 5.35 20.29
CA ALA A 168 -16.89 6.11 20.89
C ALA A 168 -16.24 5.27 21.98
N MET A 169 -14.93 5.08 21.88
CA MET A 169 -14.13 4.48 22.94
C MET A 169 -13.60 5.57 23.85
N ASP A 170 -13.68 5.35 25.16
CA ASP A 170 -13.06 6.25 26.14
C ASP A 170 -11.53 6.09 26.08
N PRO A 171 -10.77 7.18 25.89
CA PRO A 171 -9.31 7.11 25.78
C PRO A 171 -8.60 6.66 27.07
N GLU A 172 -9.32 6.54 28.20
CA GLU A 172 -8.77 6.11 29.50
C GLU A 172 -9.01 4.62 29.83
N GLU A 173 -9.76 3.87 29.02
CA GLU A 173 -10.13 2.48 29.33
C GLU A 173 -9.05 1.42 28.97
N GLY A 174 -7.86 1.87 28.56
CA GLY A 174 -6.73 1.02 28.15
C GLY A 174 -5.55 0.99 29.14
N ALA A 175 -5.72 1.51 30.35
CA ALA A 175 -4.68 1.54 31.39
C ALA A 175 -5.18 0.89 32.69
N ASP A 176 -5.33 -0.44 32.68
CA ASP A 176 -5.34 -1.27 33.90
C ASP A 176 -4.71 -2.65 33.61
#